data_AF-A0A925XSX2-F1
#
_entry.id   AF-A0A925XSX2-F1
#
_cell.length_a   1.000
_cell.length_b   1.000
_cell.length_c   1.000
_cell.angle_alpha   90.00
_cell.angle_beta   90.00
_cell.angle_gamma   90.00
#
_symmetry.space_group_name_H-M   'P 1'
#
loop_
_entity.id
_entity.type
_entity.pdbx_description
1 polymer ?
#
loop_
_entity_poly.entity_id
_entity_poly.type
_entity_poly.pdbx_seq_one_letter_code
_entity_poly.pdbx_strand_id
1 'polypeptide(L)'
;MLAAAAAPASDTKRYAKCIEISKRVRWDIDRDVIRERRFDFEHKFLPDGLSFADRIQSLTTGERRLLSQVQGRTYANMFGLVERFIGANMLAVTRDHALGNQIAFEALIRFTDEELKHQDLFRRIEQ
;
A
#
# COMPACT_ATOMS: atom_id res chain seq x y z
N MET A 1 34.10 5.96 -7.35
CA MET A 1 33.14 4.84 -7.26
C MET A 1 33.40 4.15 -5.93
N LEU A 2 32.65 4.52 -4.88
CA LEU A 2 32.80 3.89 -3.56
C LEU A 2 32.04 2.56 -3.60
N ALA A 3 32.73 1.46 -3.30
CA ALA A 3 32.11 0.15 -3.17
C ALA A 3 31.09 0.20 -2.02
N ALA A 4 29.82 -0.07 -2.32
CA ALA A 4 28.82 -0.28 -1.28
C ALA A 4 29.28 -1.47 -0.42
N ALA A 5 29.45 -1.24 0.88
CA ALA A 5 29.82 -2.29 1.81
C ALA A 5 28.80 -3.45 1.73
N ALA A 6 29.29 -4.68 1.66
CA ALA A 6 28.42 -5.85 1.66
C ALA A 6 27.56 -5.84 2.94
N ALA A 7 26.23 -5.92 2.76
CA ALA A 7 25.30 -6.01 3.89
C ALA A 7 25.66 -7.22 4.78
N PRO A 8 25.59 -7.10 6.11
CA PRO A 8 25.93 -8.19 7.02
C PRO A 8 25.06 -9.42 6.76
N ALA A 9 25.60 -10.62 7.02
CA ALA A 9 24.93 -11.89 6.72
C ALA A 9 23.54 -12.05 7.39
N SER A 10 23.28 -11.34 8.49
CA SER A 10 21.98 -11.28 9.16
C SER A 10 20.88 -10.63 8.29
N ASP A 11 21.22 -9.58 7.54
CA ASP A 11 20.26 -8.84 6.73
C ASP A 11 19.88 -9.62 5.49
N THR A 12 20.84 -10.35 4.92
CA THR A 12 20.60 -11.24 3.78
C THR A 12 19.54 -12.32 4.10
N LYS A 13 19.58 -12.90 5.31
CA LYS A 13 18.55 -13.86 5.75
C LYS A 13 17.16 -13.23 5.86
N ARG A 14 17.08 -11.97 6.31
CA ARG A 14 15.80 -11.25 6.41
C ARG A 14 15.22 -10.96 5.03
N TYR A 15 16.04 -10.49 4.08
CA TYR A 15 15.60 -10.29 2.70
C TYR A 15 15.16 -11.59 2.02
N ALA A 16 15.89 -12.70 2.22
CA ALA A 16 15.48 -14.01 1.73
C ALA A 16 14.11 -14.43 2.29
N LYS A 17 13.83 -14.12 3.56
CA LYS A 17 12.52 -14.38 4.16
C LYS A 17 11.42 -13.52 3.56
N CYS A 18 11.68 -12.23 3.29
CA CYS A 18 10.73 -11.36 2.58
C CYS A 18 10.38 -11.92 1.19
N ILE A 19 11.39 -12.42 0.46
CA ILE A 19 11.19 -13.07 -0.84
C ILE A 19 10.30 -14.30 -0.72
N GLU A 20 10.59 -15.20 0.21
CA GLU A 20 9.81 -16.41 0.45
C GLU A 20 8.35 -16.06 0.74
N ILE A 21 8.11 -15.13 1.67
CA ILE A 21 6.75 -14.70 2.04
C ILE A 21 6.05 -14.08 0.85
N SER A 22 6.68 -13.13 0.14
CA SER A 22 6.11 -12.49 -1.05
C SER A 22 5.76 -13.50 -2.15
N LYS A 23 6.54 -14.59 -2.35
CA LYS A 23 6.16 -15.66 -3.29
C LYS A 23 4.91 -16.39 -2.82
N ARG A 24 4.85 -16.73 -1.54
CA ARG A 24 3.77 -17.52 -0.95
C ARG A 24 2.43 -16.78 -0.89
N VAL A 25 2.46 -15.48 -0.63
CA VAL A 25 1.25 -14.66 -0.44
C VAL A 25 0.91 -13.79 -1.64
N ARG A 26 1.44 -14.11 -2.83
CA ARG A 26 1.18 -13.34 -4.04
C ARG A 26 -0.32 -13.30 -4.33
N TRP A 27 -0.81 -12.10 -4.65
CA TRP A 27 -2.22 -11.82 -4.91
C TRP A 27 -2.36 -10.87 -6.10
N ASP A 28 -3.54 -10.95 -6.72
CA ASP A 28 -4.00 -10.10 -7.81
C ASP A 28 -5.20 -9.25 -7.37
N ILE A 29 -5.24 -8.00 -7.82
CA ILE A 29 -6.29 -7.05 -7.41
C ILE A 29 -7.65 -7.52 -7.89
N ASP A 30 -7.79 -7.89 -9.15
CA ASP A 30 -9.08 -8.21 -9.73
C ASP A 30 -9.52 -9.62 -9.34
N ARG A 31 -8.64 -10.62 -9.37
CA ARG A 31 -9.01 -12.01 -9.07
C ARG A 31 -9.14 -12.30 -7.57
N ASP A 32 -8.22 -11.81 -6.75
CA ASP A 32 -8.08 -12.29 -5.37
C ASP A 32 -8.69 -11.29 -4.37
N VAL A 33 -8.56 -9.98 -4.65
CA VAL A 33 -9.06 -8.89 -3.79
C VAL A 33 -10.42 -8.40 -4.22
N ILE A 34 -10.55 -7.50 -5.20
CA ILE A 34 -11.81 -6.80 -5.52
C ILE A 34 -12.85 -7.77 -6.10
N ARG A 35 -12.47 -8.63 -7.06
CA ARG A 35 -13.40 -9.48 -7.81
C ARG A 35 -14.41 -8.61 -8.55
N GLU A 36 -15.68 -8.94 -8.43
CA GLU A 36 -16.77 -8.19 -9.06
C GLU A 36 -17.37 -7.14 -8.12
N ARG A 37 -16.74 -6.88 -6.96
CA ARG A 37 -17.26 -5.93 -5.97
C ARG A 37 -17.15 -4.50 -6.47
N ARG A 38 -18.17 -3.71 -6.17
CA ARG A 38 -18.21 -2.26 -6.42
C ARG A 38 -18.44 -1.51 -5.13
N PHE A 39 -18.12 -0.23 -5.14
CA PHE A 39 -18.45 0.64 -4.02
C PHE A 39 -19.95 0.75 -3.86
N ASP A 40 -20.41 0.42 -2.65
CA ASP A 40 -21.80 0.57 -2.25
C ASP A 40 -21.97 1.86 -1.44
N PHE A 41 -22.57 2.87 -2.07
CA PHE A 41 -22.81 4.19 -1.48
C PHE A 41 -23.90 4.18 -0.40
N GLU A 42 -24.57 3.05 -0.17
CA GLU A 42 -25.43 2.90 1.00
C GLU A 42 -24.63 2.62 2.29
N HIS A 43 -23.33 2.33 2.17
CA HIS A 43 -22.43 2.06 3.29
C HIS A 43 -21.44 3.21 3.56
N LYS A 44 -20.92 3.22 4.80
CA LYS A 44 -19.75 4.05 5.18
C LYS A 44 -18.50 3.54 4.46
N PHE A 45 -17.62 4.44 4.03
CA PHE A 45 -16.32 4.04 3.45
C PHE A 45 -15.19 4.01 4.47
N LEU A 46 -15.36 4.71 5.59
CA LEU A 46 -14.38 4.78 6.67
C LEU A 46 -15.05 4.41 8.01
N PRO A 47 -14.47 3.51 8.81
CA PRO A 47 -15.06 3.10 10.09
C PRO A 47 -15.12 4.27 11.07
N ASP A 48 -16.02 4.20 12.05
CA ASP A 48 -16.25 5.28 13.03
C ASP A 48 -15.01 5.62 13.87
N GLY A 49 -14.17 4.63 14.16
CA GLY A 49 -12.89 4.84 14.84
C GLY A 49 -11.86 5.67 14.05
N LEU A 50 -12.08 5.89 12.75
CA LEU A 50 -11.23 6.73 11.90
C LEU A 50 -11.95 7.99 11.42
N SER A 51 -13.24 7.88 11.07
CA SER A 51 -14.04 9.03 10.61
C SER A 51 -14.40 9.99 11.75
N PHE A 52 -14.65 9.44 12.94
CA PHE A 52 -15.25 10.13 14.07
C PHE A 52 -16.55 10.86 13.74
N ALA A 53 -17.20 10.49 12.63
CA ALA A 53 -18.42 11.12 12.16
C ALA A 53 -19.57 10.91 13.15
N ASP A 54 -19.55 9.81 13.93
CA ASP A 54 -20.47 9.49 15.03
C ASP A 54 -20.38 10.48 16.22
N ARG A 55 -19.27 11.22 16.36
CA ARG A 55 -19.09 12.20 17.45
C ARG A 55 -19.75 13.55 17.18
N ILE A 56 -20.13 13.85 15.94
CA ILE A 56 -20.69 15.14 15.54
C ILE A 56 -22.22 15.13 15.73
N GLN A 57 -22.72 15.52 16.89
CA GLN A 57 -24.13 15.37 17.28
C GLN A 57 -25.14 16.01 16.32
N SER A 58 -24.78 17.09 15.64
CA SER A 58 -25.66 17.79 14.70
C SER A 58 -25.95 17.04 13.40
N LEU A 59 -25.18 16.00 13.06
CA LEU A 59 -25.35 15.26 11.82
C LEU A 59 -26.40 14.15 11.95
N THR A 60 -27.29 14.09 10.97
CA THR A 60 -28.17 12.95 10.72
C THR A 60 -27.39 11.70 10.34
N THR A 61 -28.03 10.53 10.37
CA THR A 61 -27.42 9.27 9.94
C THR A 61 -26.91 9.34 8.49
N GLY A 62 -27.68 9.95 7.59
CA GLY A 62 -27.29 10.13 6.18
C GLY A 62 -26.07 11.03 6.02
N GLU A 63 -26.01 12.14 6.76
CA GLU A 63 -24.86 13.05 6.71
C GLU A 63 -23.61 12.43 7.32
N ARG A 64 -23.71 11.61 8.36
CA ARG A 64 -22.57 10.85 8.90
C ARG A 64 -22.03 9.85 7.90
N ARG A 65 -22.91 9.16 7.17
CA ARG A 65 -22.52 8.27 6.08
C ARG A 65 -21.80 9.03 4.98
N LEU A 66 -22.37 10.15 4.52
CA LEU A 66 -21.76 10.99 3.49
C LEU A 66 -20.39 11.53 3.94
N LEU A 67 -20.27 12.01 5.18
CA LEU A 67 -19.01 12.49 5.72
C LEU A 67 -17.96 11.37 5.76
N SER A 68 -18.33 10.17 6.22
CA SER A 68 -17.46 8.99 6.17
C SER A 68 -17.02 8.63 4.75
N GLN A 69 -17.90 8.79 3.75
CA GLN A 69 -17.56 8.58 2.33
C GLN A 69 -16.56 9.62 1.82
N VAL A 70 -16.79 10.90 2.12
CA VAL A 70 -15.86 11.99 1.78
C VAL A 70 -14.50 11.73 2.44
N GLN A 71 -14.46 11.41 3.73
CA GLN A 71 -13.23 11.10 4.45
C GLN A 71 -12.53 9.85 3.92
N GLY A 72 -13.27 8.78 3.60
CA GLY A 72 -12.73 7.57 3.01
C GLY A 72 -12.09 7.82 1.64
N ARG A 73 -12.72 8.65 0.80
CA ARG A 73 -12.14 9.10 -0.47
C ARG A 73 -10.89 9.96 -0.26
N THR A 74 -10.91 10.88 0.68
CA THR A 74 -9.73 11.68 1.04
C THR A 74 -8.59 10.81 1.54
N TYR A 75 -8.89 9.82 2.40
CA TYR A 75 -7.92 8.85 2.90
C TYR A 75 -7.25 8.09 1.75
N ALA A 76 -8.02 7.50 0.84
CA ALA A 76 -7.49 6.77 -0.30
C ALA A 76 -6.60 7.65 -1.20
N ASN A 77 -7.03 8.89 -1.48
CA ASN A 77 -6.26 9.83 -2.28
C ASN A 77 -4.94 10.25 -1.61
N MET A 78 -4.96 10.51 -0.29
CA MET A 78 -3.74 10.83 0.47
C MET A 78 -2.76 9.66 0.47
N PHE A 79 -3.23 8.43 0.71
CA PHE A 79 -2.37 7.24 0.67
C PHE A 79 -1.86 6.98 -0.75
N GLY A 80 -2.70 7.09 -1.78
CA GLY A 80 -2.26 6.99 -3.18
C GLY A 80 -1.14 7.97 -3.52
N LEU A 81 -1.13 9.17 -2.93
CA LEU A 81 -0.02 10.12 -3.05
C LEU A 81 1.23 9.66 -2.25
N VAL A 82 1.07 9.28 -0.98
CA VAL A 82 2.17 8.83 -0.12
C VAL A 82 2.90 7.62 -0.71
N GLU A 83 2.15 6.64 -1.20
CA GLU A 83 2.70 5.41 -1.79
C GLU A 83 3.56 5.68 -3.03
N ARG A 84 3.26 6.75 -3.81
CA ARG A 84 4.10 7.16 -4.94
C ARG A 84 5.49 7.60 -4.48
N PHE A 85 5.57 8.28 -3.34
CA PHE A 85 6.87 8.66 -2.76
C PHE A 85 7.61 7.46 -2.19
N ILE A 86 6.90 6.51 -1.56
CA ILE A 86 7.49 5.27 -1.08
C ILE A 86 8.12 4.51 -2.25
N GLY A 87 7.36 4.27 -3.33
CA GLY A 87 7.89 3.59 -4.52
C GLY A 87 9.12 4.28 -5.11
N ALA A 88 9.10 5.62 -5.23
CA ALA A 88 10.25 6.38 -5.73
C ALA A 88 11.48 6.27 -4.81
N ASN A 89 11.30 6.35 -3.50
CA ASN A 89 12.38 6.19 -2.53
C ASN A 89 12.96 4.77 -2.54
N MET A 90 12.11 3.76 -2.69
CA MET A 90 12.56 2.37 -2.79
C MET A 90 13.39 2.11 -4.03
N LEU A 91 13.14 2.79 -5.16
CA LEU A 91 14.03 2.73 -6.32
C LEU A 91 15.43 3.26 -6.00
N ALA A 92 15.53 4.33 -5.21
CA ALA A 92 16.81 4.88 -4.79
C ALA A 92 17.58 3.89 -3.89
N VAL A 93 16.91 3.32 -2.88
CA VAL A 93 17.51 2.31 -1.98
C VAL A 93 17.90 1.04 -2.74
N THR A 94 17.05 0.58 -3.65
CA THR A 94 17.29 -0.63 -4.46
C THR A 94 18.52 -0.49 -5.34
N ARG A 95 18.78 0.72 -5.86
CA ARG A 95 19.93 1.01 -6.74
C ARG A 95 21.26 0.65 -6.07
N ASP A 96 21.39 0.86 -4.77
CA ASP A 96 22.63 0.58 -4.03
C ASP A 96 22.96 -0.93 -3.96
N HIS A 97 21.96 -1.80 -4.22
CA HIS A 97 22.13 -3.24 -4.26
C HIS A 97 22.24 -3.83 -5.68
N ALA A 98 22.07 -3.01 -6.73
CA ALA A 98 21.87 -3.49 -8.11
C ALA A 98 22.95 -4.47 -8.60
N LEU A 99 24.23 -4.22 -8.31
CA LEU A 99 25.35 -5.10 -8.68
C LEU A 99 25.97 -5.82 -7.47
N GLY A 100 25.38 -5.64 -6.28
CA GLY A 100 25.88 -6.20 -5.03
C GLY A 100 25.01 -7.36 -4.56
N ASN A 101 24.40 -7.20 -3.38
CA ASN A 101 23.55 -8.21 -2.77
C ASN A 101 22.26 -8.45 -3.58
N GLN A 102 22.28 -9.47 -4.44
CA GLN A 102 21.14 -9.81 -5.30
C GLN A 102 19.90 -10.26 -4.51
N ILE A 103 20.05 -10.78 -3.30
CA ILE A 103 18.92 -11.16 -2.44
C ILE A 103 18.23 -9.90 -1.91
N ALA A 104 18.99 -8.88 -1.50
CA ALA A 104 18.40 -7.60 -1.12
C ALA A 104 17.73 -6.91 -2.33
N PHE A 105 18.39 -6.94 -3.49
CA PHE A 105 17.86 -6.38 -4.73
C PHE A 105 16.51 -7.01 -5.13
N GLU A 106 16.40 -8.34 -5.18
CA GLU A 106 15.14 -9.03 -5.47
C GLU A 106 14.07 -8.69 -4.42
N ALA A 107 14.41 -8.68 -3.13
CA ALA A 107 13.44 -8.38 -2.08
C ALA A 107 12.85 -6.97 -2.22
N LEU A 108 13.67 -5.96 -2.54
CA LEU A 108 13.23 -4.57 -2.66
C LEU A 108 12.44 -4.31 -3.96
N ILE A 109 12.79 -4.98 -5.07
CA ILE A 109 11.96 -4.96 -6.28
C ILE A 109 10.57 -5.48 -5.97
N ARG A 110 10.48 -6.59 -5.25
CA ARG A 110 9.19 -7.22 -4.94
C ARG A 110 8.39 -6.44 -3.92
N PHE A 111 9.04 -5.79 -2.97
CA PHE A 111 8.40 -4.77 -2.14
C PHE A 111 7.79 -3.65 -2.99
N THR A 112 8.55 -3.12 -3.95
CA THR A 112 8.07 -2.06 -4.83
C THR A 112 6.87 -2.50 -5.68
N ASP A 113 6.85 -3.76 -6.14
CA ASP A 113 5.70 -4.36 -6.83
C ASP A 113 4.44 -4.42 -5.94
N GLU A 114 4.58 -4.73 -4.64
CA GLU A 114 3.47 -4.66 -3.69
C GLU A 114 2.92 -3.25 -3.54
N GLU A 115 3.76 -2.22 -3.42
CA GLU A 115 3.29 -0.84 -3.29
C GLU A 115 2.63 -0.30 -4.56
N LEU A 116 3.06 -0.75 -5.74
CA LEU A 116 2.37 -0.42 -6.99
C LEU A 116 0.96 -1.02 -7.03
N LYS A 117 0.75 -2.22 -6.45
CA LYS A 117 -0.59 -2.80 -6.29
C LYS A 117 -1.44 -2.01 -5.30
N HIS A 118 -0.88 -1.52 -4.19
CA HIS A 118 -1.60 -0.62 -3.29
C HIS A 118 -2.02 0.69 -3.97
N GLN A 119 -1.14 1.29 -4.78
CA GLN A 119 -1.48 2.47 -5.58
C GLN A 119 -2.63 2.19 -6.57
N ASP A 120 -2.65 1.02 -7.22
CA ASP A 120 -3.77 0.63 -8.07
C ASP A 120 -5.07 0.48 -7.27
N LEU A 121 -5.03 -0.20 -6.11
CA LEU A 121 -6.19 -0.30 -5.21
C LEU A 121 -6.76 1.06 -4.84
N PHE A 122 -5.91 2.03 -4.46
CA PHE A 122 -6.38 3.37 -4.12
C PHE A 122 -7.00 4.11 -5.31
N ARG A 123 -6.52 3.87 -6.54
CA ARG A 123 -7.14 4.46 -7.75
C ARG A 123 -8.52 3.87 -8.07
N ARG A 124 -8.82 2.63 -7.64
CA ARG A 124 -10.13 2.00 -7.87
C ARG A 124 -11.29 2.73 -7.18
N ILE A 125 -11.03 3.62 -6.21
CA ILE A 125 -12.09 4.40 -5.56
C ILE A 125 -12.72 5.47 -6.49
N GLU A 126 -12.03 5.80 -7.58
CA GLU A 126 -12.46 6.79 -8.57
C GLU A 126 -13.07 6.15 -9.83
N GLN A 127 -13.21 4.82 -9.85
CA GLN A 127 -13.74 4.03 -10.98
C GLN A 127 -15.11 3.45 -10.67
#